data_AF-W5NH24-F1
#
_entry.id   AF-W5NH24-F1
#
_cell.length_a   1.000
_cell.length_b   1.000
_cell.length_c   1.000
_cell.angle_alpha   90.00
_cell.angle_beta   90.00
_cell.angle_gamma   90.00
#
_symmetry.space_group_name_H-M   'P 1'
#
loop_
_entity.id
_entity.type
_entity.pdbx_description
1 polymer ?
#
loop_
_entity_poly.entity_id
_entity_poly.type
_entity_poly.pdbx_seq_one_letter_code
_entity_poly.pdbx_strand_id
1 'polypeptide(L)'
;MNSLQRLLLFCGLCAICFGNGNCNDLVPEDVKEDIRVLATHFVKKSSVENLCWNMFILFLIDITENQESEEKLLLNEILNLYIKIFDNMNNVEEDKTLAERIHHIKIRLSHLKNATFQETSTNLKQQLELLWNIKVNDPVVQRKAVFELNQVLQKAENVGRKMHEKKEKQRRRRQAKLLRRRMQNRF
;
A
#
# COMPACT_ATOMS: atom_id res chain seq x y z
N MET A 1 -24.24 27.14 -2.06
CA MET A 1 -23.71 25.81 -2.40
C MET A 1 -23.26 25.14 -1.12
N ASN A 2 -23.95 24.09 -0.72
CA ASN A 2 -23.78 23.49 0.60
C ASN A 2 -22.63 22.47 0.59
N SER A 3 -21.99 22.28 1.75
CA SER A 3 -20.87 21.36 2.00
C SER A 3 -21.05 19.96 1.38
N LEU A 4 -22.28 19.45 1.40
CA LEU A 4 -22.68 18.18 0.78
C LEU A 4 -22.49 18.10 -0.74
N GLN A 5 -22.70 19.20 -1.47
CA GLN A 5 -22.47 19.25 -2.93
C GLN A 5 -20.97 19.24 -3.26
N ARG A 6 -20.11 19.79 -2.39
CA ARG A 6 -18.66 19.71 -2.56
C ARG A 6 -18.12 18.31 -2.27
N LEU A 7 -18.73 17.58 -1.31
CA LEU A 7 -18.39 16.19 -1.00
C LEU A 7 -18.77 15.23 -2.14
N LEU A 8 -19.96 15.40 -2.73
CA LEU A 8 -20.42 14.57 -3.86
C LEU A 8 -19.58 14.80 -5.12
N LEU A 9 -19.09 16.02 -5.37
CA LEU A 9 -18.16 16.29 -6.47
C LEU A 9 -16.77 15.70 -6.23
N PHE A 10 -16.33 15.58 -4.97
CA PHE A 10 -15.06 14.94 -4.63
C PHE A 10 -15.13 13.42 -4.79
N CYS A 11 -16.25 12.78 -4.40
CA CYS A 11 -16.49 11.36 -4.66
C CYS A 11 -16.59 11.06 -6.17
N GLY A 12 -17.16 11.98 -6.97
CA GLY A 12 -17.25 11.81 -8.43
C GLY A 12 -15.91 11.94 -9.17
N LEU A 13 -14.95 12.67 -8.62
CA LEU A 13 -13.63 12.87 -9.24
C LEU A 13 -12.61 11.77 -8.90
N CYS A 14 -12.82 11.01 -7.82
CA CYS A 14 -12.02 9.81 -7.54
C CYS A 14 -12.29 8.64 -8.51
N ALA A 15 -13.43 8.66 -9.23
CA ALA A 15 -13.77 7.62 -10.20
C ALA A 15 -13.03 7.77 -11.55
N ILE A 16 -12.27 8.85 -11.78
CA ILE A 16 -11.67 9.16 -13.10
C ILE A 16 -10.13 9.01 -13.10
N CYS A 17 -9.49 8.75 -11.95
CA CYS A 17 -8.05 8.50 -11.88
C CYS A 17 -7.66 7.03 -12.08
N PHE A 18 -8.61 6.09 -12.00
CA PHE A 18 -8.38 4.74 -12.52
C PHE A 18 -8.55 4.77 -14.03
N GLY A 19 -7.43 4.76 -14.75
CA GLY A 19 -7.43 4.49 -16.17
C GLY A 19 -8.27 3.25 -16.46
N ASN A 20 -9.13 3.35 -17.48
CA ASN A 20 -9.95 2.28 -18.04
C ASN A 20 -9.11 1.02 -18.36
N GLY A 21 -8.97 0.17 -17.35
CA GLY A 21 -8.61 -1.23 -17.45
C GLY A 21 -9.48 -1.94 -16.43
N ASN A 22 -10.28 -2.90 -16.89
CA ASN A 22 -11.22 -3.66 -16.10
C ASN A 22 -10.52 -4.29 -14.87
N CYS A 23 -10.53 -3.59 -13.73
CA CYS A 23 -9.84 -4.03 -12.50
C CYS A 23 -10.53 -5.22 -11.81
N ASN A 24 -11.71 -5.61 -12.32
CA ASN A 24 -12.41 -6.80 -11.86
C ASN A 24 -11.77 -8.12 -12.34
N ASP A 25 -10.85 -8.13 -13.33
CA ASP A 25 -10.36 -9.38 -13.93
C ASP A 25 -9.00 -9.90 -13.40
N LEU A 26 -8.38 -9.25 -12.40
CA LEU A 26 -7.04 -9.65 -11.93
C LEU A 26 -7.06 -10.76 -10.86
N VAL A 27 -8.16 -10.90 -10.13
CA VAL A 27 -8.34 -11.97 -9.14
C VAL A 27 -9.11 -13.11 -9.80
N PRO A 28 -8.61 -14.36 -9.76
CA PRO A 28 -9.33 -15.53 -10.27
C PRO A 28 -10.73 -15.71 -9.64
N GLU A 29 -11.71 -16.17 -10.41
CA GLU A 29 -13.11 -16.30 -9.98
C GLU A 29 -13.32 -17.31 -8.84
N ASP A 30 -12.56 -18.40 -8.84
CA ASP A 30 -12.54 -19.39 -7.77
C ASP A 30 -12.11 -18.76 -6.42
N VAL A 31 -11.09 -17.91 -6.45
CA VAL A 31 -10.62 -17.17 -5.26
C VAL A 31 -11.67 -16.16 -4.80
N LYS A 32 -12.35 -15.46 -5.72
CA LYS A 32 -13.44 -14.54 -5.38
C LYS A 32 -14.60 -15.27 -4.70
N GLU A 33 -14.95 -16.45 -5.20
CA GLU A 33 -16.01 -17.26 -4.63
C GLU A 33 -15.66 -17.72 -3.21
N ASP A 34 -14.43 -18.18 -2.98
CA ASP A 34 -13.95 -18.54 -1.65
C ASP A 34 -14.03 -17.36 -0.68
N ILE A 35 -13.61 -16.16 -1.11
CA ILE A 35 -13.72 -14.94 -0.31
C ILE A 35 -15.18 -14.65 0.04
N ARG A 36 -16.10 -14.78 -0.93
CA ARG A 36 -17.54 -14.52 -0.73
C ARG A 36 -18.15 -15.48 0.28
N VAL A 37 -17.83 -16.76 0.18
CA VAL A 37 -18.31 -17.80 1.10
C VAL A 37 -17.81 -17.54 2.52
N LEU A 38 -16.50 -17.29 2.68
CA LEU A 38 -15.92 -16.98 3.99
C LEU A 38 -16.49 -15.69 4.59
N ALA A 39 -16.60 -14.62 3.80
CA ALA A 39 -17.19 -13.36 4.26
C ALA A 39 -18.61 -13.57 4.76
N THR A 40 -19.43 -14.32 4.03
CA THR A 40 -20.81 -14.63 4.44
C THR A 40 -20.84 -15.40 5.77
N HIS A 41 -19.96 -16.39 5.92
CA HIS A 41 -19.88 -17.18 7.15
C HIS A 41 -19.48 -16.32 8.37
N PHE A 42 -18.38 -15.56 8.26
CA PHE A 42 -17.85 -14.80 9.39
C PHE A 42 -18.68 -13.56 9.72
N VAL A 43 -19.30 -12.89 8.74
CA VAL A 43 -20.23 -11.77 8.98
C VAL A 43 -21.51 -12.26 9.65
N LYS A 44 -22.06 -13.41 9.23
CA LYS A 44 -23.26 -13.99 9.86
C LYS A 44 -23.02 -14.42 11.31
N LYS A 45 -21.78 -14.81 11.64
CA LYS A 45 -21.37 -15.20 13.00
C LYS A 45 -21.17 -13.99 13.93
N SER A 46 -20.93 -12.79 13.40
CA SER A 46 -20.75 -11.58 14.21
C SER A 46 -22.08 -10.86 14.45
N SER A 47 -22.47 -10.68 15.73
CA SER A 47 -23.63 -9.86 16.15
C SER A 47 -23.34 -8.36 16.20
N VAL A 48 -22.19 -7.91 15.69
CA VAL A 48 -21.67 -6.55 15.89
C VAL A 48 -22.01 -5.69 14.67
N GLU A 49 -22.96 -4.76 14.84
CA GLU A 49 -23.45 -3.84 13.80
C GLU A 49 -22.43 -2.77 13.34
N ASN A 50 -21.25 -2.69 13.96
CA ASN A 50 -20.20 -1.72 13.62
C ASN A 50 -18.85 -2.38 13.34
N LEU A 51 -18.80 -3.27 12.35
CA LEU A 51 -17.52 -3.63 11.74
C LEU A 51 -16.99 -2.40 11.00
N CYS A 52 -15.89 -1.82 11.48
CA CYS A 52 -15.13 -0.86 10.69
C CYS A 52 -14.50 -1.63 9.52
N TRP A 53 -15.19 -1.62 8.37
CA TRP A 53 -14.94 -2.51 7.22
C TRP A 53 -13.55 -2.38 6.58
N ASN A 54 -12.77 -1.35 6.95
CA ASN A 54 -11.52 -1.01 6.28
C ASN A 54 -10.30 -1.12 7.21
N MET A 55 -9.97 -2.32 7.68
CA MET A 55 -8.81 -2.51 8.56
C MET A 55 -7.47 -2.17 7.88
N PHE A 56 -7.28 -2.61 6.63
CA PHE A 56 -6.02 -2.43 5.91
C PHE A 56 -6.10 -1.43 4.75
N ILE A 57 -7.29 -1.24 4.17
CA ILE A 57 -7.52 -0.33 3.05
C ILE A 57 -7.19 1.12 3.42
N LEU A 58 -7.42 1.52 4.67
CA LEU A 58 -7.10 2.87 5.14
C LEU A 58 -5.61 3.20 4.97
N PHE A 59 -4.71 2.24 5.20
CA PHE A 59 -3.27 2.46 5.02
C PHE A 59 -2.87 2.61 3.55
N LEU A 60 -3.66 2.08 2.62
CA LEU A 60 -3.39 2.15 1.19
C LEU A 60 -3.91 3.45 0.55
N ILE A 61 -4.96 4.06 1.12
CA ILE A 61 -5.56 5.31 0.60
C ILE A 61 -4.58 6.50 0.68
N ASP A 62 -3.73 6.53 1.71
CA ASP A 62 -2.82 7.65 1.95
C ASP A 62 -1.54 7.62 1.09
N ILE A 63 -1.31 6.56 0.30
CA ILE A 63 -0.15 6.47 -0.56
C ILE A 63 -0.43 7.18 -1.88
N THR A 64 0.35 8.23 -2.17
CA THR A 64 0.23 8.95 -3.45
C THR A 64 0.76 8.10 -4.61
N GLU A 65 0.14 8.20 -5.79
CA GLU A 65 0.47 7.48 -7.04
C GLU A 65 1.95 7.56 -7.50
N ASN A 66 2.83 8.29 -6.81
CA ASN A 66 4.25 8.45 -7.14
C ASN A 66 5.21 7.73 -6.17
N GLN A 67 4.70 6.92 -5.24
CA GLN A 67 5.49 6.20 -4.21
C GLN A 67 5.37 4.68 -4.33
N GLU A 68 5.51 4.15 -5.55
CA GLU A 68 5.43 2.71 -5.86
C GLU A 68 6.28 1.81 -4.94
N SER A 69 7.46 2.28 -4.50
CA SER A 69 8.31 1.54 -3.58
C SER A 69 7.75 1.43 -2.16
N GLU A 70 7.10 2.49 -1.68
CA GLU A 70 6.45 2.51 -0.36
C GLU A 70 5.17 1.69 -0.38
N GLU A 71 4.40 1.81 -1.47
CA GLU A 71 3.23 0.98 -1.75
C GLU A 71 3.59 -0.51 -1.75
N LYS A 72 4.66 -0.89 -2.46
CA LYS A 72 5.15 -2.27 -2.51
C LYS A 72 5.53 -2.80 -1.14
N LEU A 73 6.19 -1.99 -0.30
CA LEU A 73 6.54 -2.38 1.05
C LEU A 73 5.30 -2.60 1.90
N LEU A 74 4.35 -1.67 1.86
CA LEU A 74 3.12 -1.77 2.64
C LEU A 74 2.26 -2.97 2.21
N LEU A 75 2.09 -3.18 0.91
CA LEU A 75 1.38 -4.33 0.37
C LEU A 75 2.04 -5.65 0.79
N ASN A 76 3.37 -5.75 0.77
CA ASN A 76 4.06 -6.93 1.26
C ASN A 76 3.74 -7.24 2.72
N GLU A 77 3.69 -6.22 3.58
CA GLU A 77 3.36 -6.39 5.00
C GLU A 77 1.88 -6.73 5.22
N ILE A 78 0.98 -6.14 4.45
CA ILE A 78 -0.45 -6.49 4.48
C ILE A 78 -0.64 -7.96 4.06
N LEU A 79 0.04 -8.41 2.99
CA LEU A 79 0.00 -9.81 2.56
C LEU A 79 0.56 -10.75 3.64
N ASN A 80 1.65 -10.39 4.32
CA ASN A 80 2.17 -11.15 5.46
C ASN A 80 1.15 -11.30 6.58
N LEU A 81 0.43 -10.23 6.91
CA LEU A 81 -0.60 -10.25 7.95
C LEU A 81 -1.77 -11.13 7.55
N TYR A 82 -2.28 -11.02 6.32
CA TYR A 82 -3.35 -11.90 5.85
C TYR A 82 -2.95 -13.37 5.87
N ILE A 83 -1.73 -13.71 5.44
CA ILE A 83 -1.23 -15.10 5.50
C ILE A 83 -1.25 -15.61 6.95
N LYS A 84 -0.77 -14.80 7.91
CA LYS A 84 -0.80 -15.17 9.35
C LYS A 84 -2.22 -15.30 9.91
N ILE A 85 -3.14 -14.42 9.50
CA ILE A 85 -4.55 -14.50 9.89
C ILE A 85 -5.15 -15.81 9.39
N PHE A 86 -4.93 -16.14 8.11
CA PHE A 86 -5.42 -17.38 7.53
C PHE A 86 -4.78 -18.62 8.14
N ASP A 87 -3.49 -18.58 8.51
CA ASP A 87 -2.86 -19.66 9.28
C ASP A 87 -3.58 -19.91 10.60
N ASN A 88 -3.87 -18.84 11.35
CA ASN A 88 -4.59 -18.96 12.62
C ASN A 88 -6.03 -19.45 12.43
N MET A 89 -6.73 -18.95 11.40
CA MET A 89 -8.09 -19.41 11.10
C MET A 89 -8.10 -20.90 10.74
N ASN A 90 -7.17 -21.35 9.91
CA ASN A 90 -7.09 -22.74 9.48
C ASN A 90 -6.77 -23.71 10.63
N ASN A 91 -6.07 -23.25 11.68
CA ASN A 91 -5.75 -24.04 12.87
C ASN A 91 -6.95 -24.22 13.82
N VAL A 92 -7.96 -23.36 13.74
CA VAL A 92 -9.10 -23.32 14.67
C VAL A 92 -10.42 -23.69 13.98
N GLU A 93 -10.46 -23.70 12.65
CA GLU A 93 -11.67 -24.02 11.88
C GLU A 93 -11.96 -25.52 11.89
N GLU A 94 -13.13 -25.90 12.38
CA GLU A 94 -13.58 -27.30 12.47
C GLU A 94 -14.27 -27.75 11.17
N ASP A 95 -14.85 -26.80 10.43
CA ASP A 95 -15.47 -27.08 9.13
C ASP A 95 -14.38 -27.26 8.07
N LYS A 96 -14.22 -28.51 7.61
CA LYS A 96 -13.25 -28.90 6.59
C LYS A 96 -13.42 -28.12 5.28
N THR A 97 -14.66 -27.83 4.88
CA THR A 97 -14.93 -27.08 3.65
C THR A 97 -14.50 -25.62 3.79
N LEU A 98 -14.65 -25.02 4.97
CA LEU A 98 -14.14 -23.66 5.22
C LEU A 98 -12.61 -23.64 5.33
N ALA A 99 -12.02 -24.64 5.98
CA ALA A 99 -10.58 -24.81 6.08
C ALA A 99 -9.90 -24.94 4.70
N GLU A 100 -10.49 -25.72 3.79
CA GLU A 100 -9.99 -25.85 2.40
C GLU A 100 -9.99 -24.52 1.66
N ARG A 101 -11.03 -23.70 1.82
CA ARG A 101 -11.15 -22.37 1.20
C ARG A 101 -10.13 -21.39 1.78
N ILE A 102 -9.95 -21.39 3.10
CA ILE A 102 -8.92 -20.62 3.79
C ILE A 102 -7.54 -21.00 3.25
N HIS A 103 -7.27 -22.30 3.13
CA HIS A 103 -6.01 -22.81 2.61
C HIS A 103 -5.78 -22.38 1.15
N HIS A 104 -6.81 -22.46 0.31
CA HIS A 104 -6.72 -22.05 -1.09
C HIS A 104 -6.36 -20.56 -1.25
N ILE A 105 -7.06 -19.68 -0.54
CA ILE A 105 -6.74 -18.24 -0.55
C ILE A 105 -5.32 -17.99 -0.04
N LYS A 106 -4.91 -18.66 1.04
CA LYS A 106 -3.55 -18.53 1.59
C LYS A 106 -2.47 -18.91 0.57
N ILE A 107 -2.65 -20.01 -0.17
CA ILE A 107 -1.72 -20.41 -1.24
C ILE A 107 -1.61 -19.29 -2.28
N ARG A 108 -2.75 -18.75 -2.72
CA ARG A 108 -2.76 -17.67 -3.71
C ARG A 108 -2.02 -16.43 -3.23
N LEU A 109 -2.26 -15.99 -1.99
CA LEU A 109 -1.56 -14.86 -1.38
C LEU A 109 -0.05 -15.11 -1.28
N SER A 110 0.34 -16.33 -0.90
CA SER A 110 1.74 -16.73 -0.79
C SER A 110 2.45 -16.71 -2.14
N HIS A 111 1.79 -17.20 -3.20
CA HIS A 111 2.31 -17.15 -4.57
C HIS A 111 2.47 -15.71 -5.06
N LEU A 112 1.45 -14.87 -4.89
CA LEU A 112 1.51 -13.46 -5.28
C LEU A 112 2.65 -12.73 -4.55
N LYS A 113 2.76 -12.96 -3.24
CA LYS A 113 3.84 -12.39 -2.42
C LYS A 113 5.20 -12.80 -2.95
N ASN A 114 5.42 -14.09 -3.17
CA ASN A 114 6.72 -14.61 -3.60
C ASN A 114 7.10 -14.14 -5.01
N ALA A 115 6.14 -14.07 -5.93
CA ALA A 115 6.39 -13.65 -7.30
C ALA A 115 6.66 -12.14 -7.44
N THR A 116 6.12 -11.30 -6.56
CA THR A 116 6.09 -9.84 -6.75
C THR A 116 6.89 -9.05 -5.69
N PHE A 117 7.12 -9.59 -4.50
CA PHE A 117 7.61 -8.81 -3.34
C PHE A 117 8.84 -9.42 -2.62
N GLN A 118 9.50 -10.41 -3.22
CA GLN A 118 10.59 -11.18 -2.59
C GLN A 118 11.87 -10.39 -2.26
N GLU A 119 12.24 -9.37 -3.06
CA GLU A 119 13.55 -8.71 -2.95
C GLU A 119 13.54 -7.39 -2.18
N THR A 120 12.44 -6.65 -2.22
CA THR A 120 12.42 -5.23 -1.78
C THR A 120 12.12 -5.03 -0.30
N SER A 121 11.46 -5.99 0.34
CA SER A 121 10.81 -5.77 1.64
C SER A 121 11.64 -6.22 2.85
N THR A 122 12.46 -7.28 2.72
CA THR A 122 13.12 -7.91 3.86
C THR A 122 14.21 -7.02 4.46
N ASN A 123 15.02 -6.34 3.64
CA ASN A 123 16.11 -5.50 4.13
C ASN A 123 15.60 -4.20 4.77
N LEU A 124 14.70 -3.48 4.11
CA LEU A 124 14.18 -2.21 4.62
C LEU A 124 13.36 -2.40 5.91
N LYS A 125 12.54 -3.46 5.97
CA LYS A 125 11.80 -3.80 7.20
C LYS A 125 12.75 -4.06 8.37
N GLN A 126 13.77 -4.88 8.18
CA GLN A 126 14.77 -5.15 9.21
C GLN A 126 15.48 -3.87 9.66
N GLN A 127 15.84 -2.98 8.72
CA GLN A 127 16.42 -1.68 9.06
C GLN A 127 15.46 -0.80 9.88
N LEU A 128 14.17 -0.76 9.53
CA LEU A 128 13.16 0.00 10.28
C LEU A 128 12.97 -0.56 11.69
N GLU A 129 12.91 -1.88 11.84
CA GLU A 129 12.83 -2.54 13.14
C GLU A 129 14.05 -2.23 14.01
N LEU A 130 15.26 -2.23 13.43
CA LEU A 130 16.47 -1.82 14.13
C LEU A 130 16.39 -0.35 14.58
N LEU A 131 15.94 0.55 13.70
CA LEU A 131 15.77 1.97 14.02
C LEU A 131 14.76 2.20 15.16
N TRP A 132 13.61 1.54 15.13
CA TRP A 132 12.59 1.66 16.18
C TRP A 132 13.04 1.13 17.54
N ASN A 133 14.00 0.20 17.56
CA ASN A 133 14.53 -0.38 18.79
C ASN A 133 15.69 0.41 19.43
N ILE A 134 16.14 1.50 18.80
CA ILE A 134 17.22 2.35 19.33
C ILE A 134 16.84 2.92 20.69
N LYS A 135 17.74 2.77 21.67
CA LYS A 135 17.58 3.31 23.02
C LYS A 135 17.94 4.80 23.05
N VAL A 136 16.98 5.66 22.70
CA VAL A 136 17.20 7.13 22.58
C VAL A 136 17.67 7.81 23.87
N ASN A 137 17.41 7.19 25.03
CA ASN A 137 17.84 7.69 26.33
C ASN A 137 19.23 7.19 26.76
N ASP A 138 19.87 6.31 25.99
CA ASP A 138 21.23 5.82 26.27
C ASP A 138 22.27 6.89 25.89
N PRO A 139 23.08 7.40 26.84
CA PRO A 139 24.10 8.40 26.56
C PRO A 139 25.14 7.96 25.51
N VAL A 140 25.42 6.66 25.39
CA VAL A 140 26.34 6.13 24.37
C VAL A 140 25.71 6.24 22.97
N VAL A 141 24.43 5.93 22.85
CA VAL A 141 23.66 6.09 21.60
C VAL A 141 23.62 7.56 21.20
N GLN A 142 23.35 8.47 22.13
CA GLN A 142 23.30 9.90 21.86
C GLN A 142 24.64 10.44 21.32
N ARG A 143 25.77 10.02 21.91
CA ARG A 143 27.10 10.41 21.42
C ARG A 143 27.36 9.90 20.00
N LYS A 144 26.99 8.64 19.71
CA LYS A 144 27.12 8.08 18.36
C LYS A 144 26.25 8.84 17.35
N ALA A 145 25.01 9.14 17.72
CA ALA A 145 24.08 9.90 16.89
C ALA A 145 24.62 11.31 16.55
N VAL A 146 25.19 12.01 17.54
CA VAL A 146 25.83 13.33 17.29
C VAL A 146 27.04 13.21 16.37
N PHE A 147 27.85 12.15 16.53
CA PHE A 147 29.03 11.92 15.69
C PHE A 147 28.68 11.70 14.20
N GLU A 148 27.59 10.98 13.91
CA GLU A 148 27.17 10.69 12.53
C GLU A 148 26.22 11.73 11.92
N LEU A 149 25.68 12.65 12.72
CA LEU A 149 24.64 13.60 12.32
C LEU A 149 24.97 14.39 11.06
N ASN A 150 26.21 14.86 10.91
CA ASN A 150 26.60 15.64 9.73
C ASN A 150 26.45 14.83 8.43
N GLN A 151 26.80 13.54 8.45
CA GLN A 151 26.66 12.67 7.27
C GLN A 151 25.19 12.41 6.95
N VAL A 152 24.37 12.20 7.98
CA VAL A 152 22.91 12.02 7.84
C VAL A 152 22.28 13.27 7.22
N LEU A 153 22.63 14.47 7.71
CA LEU A 153 22.13 15.74 7.18
C LEU A 153 22.52 15.95 5.71
N GLN A 154 23.79 15.72 5.35
CA GLN A 154 24.24 15.82 3.96
C GLN A 154 23.46 14.89 3.03
N LYS A 155 23.18 13.66 3.48
CA LYS A 155 22.43 12.68 2.70
C LYS A 155 20.96 13.10 2.56
N ALA A 156 20.33 13.60 3.63
CA ALA A 156 18.96 14.10 3.62
C ALA A 156 18.80 15.30 2.67
N GLU A 157 19.69 16.28 2.76
CA GLU A 157 19.71 17.46 1.87
C GLU A 157 19.86 17.07 0.38
N ASN A 158 20.73 16.11 0.09
CA ASN A 158 20.91 15.61 -1.28
C ASN A 158 19.64 14.93 -1.82
N VAL A 159 18.95 14.15 -0.99
CA VAL A 159 17.66 13.55 -1.36
C VAL A 159 16.61 14.63 -1.61
N GLY A 160 16.49 15.62 -0.71
CA GLY A 160 15.56 16.75 -0.86
C GLY A 160 15.79 17.53 -2.17
N ARG A 161 17.06 17.80 -2.50
CA ARG A 161 17.46 18.45 -3.76
C ARG A 161 17.04 17.65 -4.98
N LYS A 162 17.34 16.34 -5.02
CA LYS A 162 16.95 15.46 -6.12
C LYS A 162 15.43 15.41 -6.30
N MET A 163 14.67 15.42 -5.21
CA MET A 163 13.20 15.48 -5.27
C MET A 163 12.71 16.79 -5.90
N HIS A 164 13.31 17.92 -5.54
CA HIS A 164 12.99 19.23 -6.12
C HIS A 164 13.29 19.26 -7.63
N GLU A 165 14.49 18.84 -8.03
CA GLU A 165 14.92 18.77 -9.43
C GLU A 165 14.00 17.88 -10.27
N LYS A 166 13.57 16.72 -9.73
CA LYS A 166 12.63 15.82 -10.39
C LYS A 166 11.28 16.50 -10.65
N LYS A 167 10.75 17.22 -9.65
CA LYS A 167 9.48 17.98 -9.78
C LYS A 167 9.60 19.09 -10.84
N GLU A 168 10.69 19.86 -10.84
CA GLU A 168 10.92 20.89 -11.85
C GLU A 168 11.04 20.32 -13.27
N LYS A 169 11.79 19.23 -13.43
CA LYS A 169 11.94 18.55 -14.73
C LYS A 169 10.59 18.07 -15.25
N GLN A 170 9.72 17.53 -14.41
CA GLN A 170 8.36 17.16 -14.79
C GLN A 170 7.52 18.37 -15.20
N ARG A 171 7.59 19.50 -14.46
CA ARG A 171 6.89 20.75 -14.81
C ARG A 171 7.33 21.27 -16.18
N ARG A 172 8.65 21.35 -16.43
CA ARG A 172 9.20 21.77 -17.73
C ARG A 172 8.75 20.87 -18.89
N ARG A 173 8.74 19.55 -18.68
CA ARG A 173 8.23 18.59 -19.69
C ARG A 173 6.75 18.82 -20.01
N ARG A 174 5.90 19.08 -19.01
CA ARG A 174 4.48 19.38 -19.21
C ARG A 174 4.29 20.67 -20.01
N GLN A 175 5.01 21.74 -19.66
CA GLN A 175 4.97 23.01 -20.39
C GLN A 175 5.43 22.84 -21.84
N ALA A 176 6.52 22.12 -22.09
CA ALA A 176 7.00 21.85 -23.43
C ALA A 176 5.99 21.04 -24.28
N LYS A 177 5.32 20.05 -23.67
CA LYS A 177 4.25 19.27 -24.34
C LYS A 177 3.05 20.14 -24.71
N LEU A 178 2.63 21.04 -23.82
CA LEU A 178 1.54 21.99 -24.09
C LEU A 178 1.92 22.99 -25.19
N LEU A 179 3.16 23.50 -25.18
CA LEU A 179 3.65 24.40 -26.21
C LEU A 179 3.68 23.74 -27.59
N ARG A 180 4.17 22.48 -27.68
CA ARG A 180 4.18 21.70 -28.93
C ARG A 180 2.78 21.49 -29.49
N ARG A 181 1.81 21.13 -28.66
CA ARG A 181 0.39 20.98 -29.08
C ARG A 181 -0.19 22.29 -29.63
N ARG A 182 0.10 23.43 -28.99
CA ARG A 182 -0.35 24.75 -29.46
C ARG A 182 0.26 25.12 -30.82
N MET A 183 1.50 24.70 -31.09
CA MET A 183 2.15 24.95 -32.38
C MET A 183 1.58 24.03 -33.48
N GLN A 184 1.24 22.79 -33.16
CA GLN A 184 0.62 21.85 -34.12
C GLN A 184 -0.80 22.25 -34.52
N ASN A 185 -1.57 22.88 -33.64
CA ASN A 185 -2.95 23.30 -33.93
C ASN A 185 -3.06 24.68 -34.62
N ARG A 186 -1.95 25.27 -35.07
CA ARG A 186 -1.92 26.55 -35.82
C ARG A 186 -1.75 26.39 -37.32
N PHE A 187 -1.60 25.15 -37.79
CA PHE A 187 -1.60 24.76 -39.20
C PHE A 187 -2.82 23.91 -39.47
#